data_AF-A0A8S2G5W8-F1
#
_entry.id   AF-A0A8S2G5W8-F1
#
_cell.length_a   1.000
_cell.length_b   1.000
_cell.length_c   1.000
_cell.angle_alpha   90.00
_cell.angle_beta   90.00
_cell.angle_gamma   90.00
#
_symmetry.space_group_name_H-M   'P 1'
#
loop_
_entity.id
_entity.type
_entity.pdbx_description
1 polymer ?
#
loop_
_entity_poly.entity_id
_entity_poly.type
_entity_poly.pdbx_seq_one_letter_code
_entity_poly.pdbx_strand_id
1 'polypeptide(L)'
;IAYHKNSTIIICDTEGLMSLEESGSLFDNQMITMAILSSNLVIINHKGELSSNVEDLIGMSLYAKIQIGGTPVKSKLLFVLRDQTNRDLKIFSQQLNKLKDNLQEKGSFLKVSIDEELDIKSDNIRLLPSAFTEDINPDYNIEQRWRTQTFPIEINNLRTNIFLSLDEQIQQQSQQKCLCKTFDYLYNKLTNNW
;
A
#
# COMPACT_ATOMS: atom_id res chain seq x y z
N ILE A 1 6.23 -10.61 -15.92
CA ILE A 1 6.50 -11.62 -14.85
C ILE A 1 7.94 -11.41 -14.40
N ALA A 2 8.15 -11.10 -13.13
CA ALA A 2 9.49 -10.94 -12.56
C ALA A 2 9.83 -12.18 -11.71
N TYR A 3 11.11 -12.52 -11.59
CA TYR A 3 11.57 -13.66 -10.80
C TYR A 3 12.51 -13.18 -9.68
N HIS A 4 12.36 -13.75 -8.50
CA HIS A 4 13.24 -13.49 -7.36
C HIS A 4 13.41 -14.77 -6.53
N LYS A 5 14.67 -15.23 -6.37
CA LYS A 5 15.04 -16.42 -5.59
C LYS A 5 14.11 -17.63 -5.79
N ASN A 6 13.85 -17.98 -7.05
CA ASN A 6 12.98 -19.10 -7.48
C ASN A 6 11.48 -18.92 -7.23
N SER A 7 11.05 -17.74 -6.79
CA SER A 7 9.64 -17.36 -6.70
C SER A 7 9.25 -16.45 -7.86
N THR A 8 8.01 -16.60 -8.33
CA THR A 8 7.43 -15.69 -9.33
C THR A 8 6.86 -14.48 -8.60
N ILE A 9 7.30 -13.28 -8.98
CA ILE A 9 6.72 -12.02 -8.53
C ILE A 9 5.66 -11.58 -9.55
N ILE A 10 4.45 -11.38 -9.03
CA ILE A 10 3.35 -10.76 -9.74
C ILE A 10 3.26 -9.31 -9.25
N ILE A 11 3.31 -8.38 -10.19
CA ILE A 11 3.14 -6.95 -9.91
C ILE A 11 1.81 -6.55 -10.54
N CYS A 12 0.91 -6.05 -9.71
CA CYS A 12 -0.36 -5.50 -10.14
C CYS A 12 -0.26 -3.98 -10.04
N ASP A 13 -0.43 -3.31 -11.17
CA ASP A 13 -0.50 -1.85 -11.23
C ASP A 13 -1.96 -1.43 -11.33
N THR A 14 -2.37 -0.47 -10.52
CA THR A 14 -3.77 -0.03 -10.43
C THR A 14 -3.83 1.48 -10.65
N GLU A 15 -4.67 1.91 -11.59
CA GLU A 15 -4.87 3.31 -11.96
C GLU A 15 -6.30 3.75 -11.67
N GLY A 16 -6.55 5.07 -11.71
CA GLY A 16 -7.91 5.64 -11.66
C GLY A 16 -8.55 5.77 -10.27
N LEU A 17 -7.85 5.35 -9.20
CA LEU A 17 -8.35 5.49 -7.83
C LEU A 17 -8.58 6.97 -7.46
N MET A 18 -9.72 7.26 -6.87
CA MET A 18 -10.10 8.60 -6.41
C MET A 18 -10.06 9.66 -7.53
N SER A 19 -10.24 9.23 -8.79
CA SER A 19 -10.29 10.15 -9.93
C SER A 19 -11.56 11.00 -9.88
N LEU A 20 -11.45 12.28 -10.26
CA LEU A 20 -12.60 13.19 -10.34
C LEU A 20 -13.54 12.84 -11.52
N GLU A 21 -13.05 12.07 -12.48
CA GLU A 21 -13.73 11.77 -13.75
C GLU A 21 -14.59 10.49 -13.66
N GLU A 22 -14.23 9.54 -12.78
CA GLU A 22 -15.01 8.32 -12.51
C GLU A 22 -15.54 8.36 -11.07
N SER A 23 -16.69 9.01 -10.89
CA SER A 23 -17.33 9.31 -9.61
C SER A 23 -18.00 8.10 -8.93
N GLY A 24 -17.26 7.00 -8.76
CA GLY A 24 -17.74 5.79 -8.10
C GLY A 24 -16.89 5.39 -6.91
N SER A 25 -17.24 5.83 -5.69
CA SER A 25 -16.64 5.31 -4.45
C SER A 25 -16.69 3.77 -4.35
N LEU A 26 -17.64 3.14 -5.05
CA LEU A 26 -17.74 1.69 -5.16
C LEU A 26 -16.56 1.06 -5.90
N PHE A 27 -16.12 1.65 -7.02
CA PHE A 27 -15.02 1.12 -7.81
C PHE A 27 -13.71 1.16 -7.02
N ASP A 28 -13.42 2.30 -6.39
CA ASP A 28 -12.24 2.46 -5.52
C ASP A 28 -12.23 1.43 -4.39
N ASN A 29 -13.37 1.25 -3.73
CA ASN A 29 -13.54 0.25 -2.69
C ASN A 29 -13.28 -1.17 -3.21
N GLN A 30 -13.83 -1.53 -4.37
CA GLN A 30 -13.63 -2.85 -4.97
C GLN A 30 -12.17 -3.10 -5.34
N MET A 31 -11.51 -2.12 -5.95
CA MET A 31 -10.11 -2.22 -6.36
C MET A 31 -9.16 -2.35 -5.17
N ILE A 32 -9.33 -1.51 -4.14
CA ILE A 32 -8.49 -1.57 -2.94
C ILE A 32 -8.78 -2.84 -2.14
N THR A 33 -10.04 -3.24 -2.04
CA THR A 33 -10.43 -4.50 -1.41
C THR A 33 -9.75 -5.67 -2.12
N MET A 34 -9.84 -5.75 -3.45
CA MET A 34 -9.17 -6.79 -4.23
C MET A 34 -7.66 -6.79 -3.96
N ALA A 35 -7.00 -5.63 -4.03
CA ALA A 35 -5.57 -5.51 -3.80
C ALA A 35 -5.16 -6.02 -2.42
N ILE A 36 -5.89 -5.65 -1.36
CA ILE A 36 -5.63 -6.08 0.02
C ILE A 36 -5.88 -7.58 0.21
N LEU A 37 -6.93 -8.14 -0.41
CA LEU A 37 -7.28 -9.56 -0.26
C LEU A 37 -6.36 -10.49 -1.03
N SER A 38 -5.82 -10.04 -2.17
CA SER A 38 -5.05 -10.90 -3.08
C SER A 38 -3.54 -10.75 -2.95
N SER A 39 -3.04 -9.69 -2.30
CA SER A 39 -1.61 -9.35 -2.34
C SER A 39 -0.93 -9.55 -1.01
N ASN A 40 0.29 -10.08 -1.02
CA ASN A 40 1.12 -10.16 0.19
C ASN A 40 1.64 -8.78 0.61
N LEU A 41 1.92 -7.90 -0.34
CA LEU A 41 2.38 -6.54 -0.14
C LEU A 41 1.53 -5.61 -1.02
N VAL A 42 0.96 -4.57 -0.42
CA VAL A 42 0.25 -3.50 -1.11
C VAL A 42 1.03 -2.20 -0.90
N ILE A 43 1.40 -1.54 -1.99
CA ILE A 43 2.09 -0.26 -1.96
C ILE A 43 1.06 0.85 -2.11
N ILE A 44 0.84 1.61 -1.05
CA ILE A 44 -0.07 2.77 -1.06
C ILE A 44 0.75 3.98 -1.46
N ASN A 45 0.62 4.36 -2.73
CA ASN A 45 1.38 5.42 -3.36
C ASN A 45 0.58 6.74 -3.31
N HIS A 46 0.88 7.60 -2.34
CA HIS A 46 0.10 8.81 -2.08
C HIS A 46 0.96 10.07 -2.18
N LYS A 47 0.43 11.15 -2.77
CA LYS A 47 1.12 12.45 -2.82
C LYS A 47 0.82 13.23 -1.55
N GLY A 48 1.85 13.78 -0.91
CA GLY A 48 1.68 14.52 0.33
C GLY A 48 1.48 13.62 1.55
N GLU A 49 0.74 14.09 2.54
CA GLU A 49 0.52 13.40 3.82
C GLU A 49 -0.66 12.42 3.75
N LEU A 50 -0.77 11.51 4.72
CA LEU A 50 -1.90 10.58 4.79
C LEU A 50 -3.23 11.33 4.94
N SER A 51 -4.19 11.02 4.08
CA SER A 51 -5.52 11.64 4.07
C SER A 51 -6.59 10.72 4.66
N SER A 52 -7.68 11.32 5.14
CA SER A 52 -8.86 10.58 5.64
C SER A 52 -9.47 9.66 4.58
N ASN A 53 -9.37 10.03 3.30
CA ASN A 53 -9.92 9.23 2.22
C ASN A 53 -9.18 7.89 2.09
N VAL A 54 -7.85 7.87 2.24
CA VAL A 54 -7.06 6.64 2.25
C VAL A 54 -7.43 5.78 3.46
N GLU A 55 -7.63 6.41 4.62
CA GLU A 55 -8.11 5.72 5.83
C GLU A 55 -9.48 5.05 5.60
N ASP A 56 -10.45 5.77 5.03
CA ASP A 56 -11.79 5.24 4.80
C ASP A 56 -11.79 4.07 3.81
N LEU A 57 -11.00 4.16 2.73
CA LEU A 57 -10.86 3.08 1.74
C LEU A 57 -10.23 1.81 2.36
N ILE A 58 -9.21 1.96 3.20
CA ILE A 58 -8.61 0.83 3.93
C ILE A 58 -9.61 0.25 4.93
N GLY A 59 -10.36 1.10 5.65
CA GLY A 59 -11.38 0.67 6.60
C GLY A 59 -12.49 -0.16 5.95
N MET A 60 -13.00 0.28 4.80
CA MET A 60 -13.98 -0.47 4.03
C MET A 60 -13.43 -1.80 3.53
N SER A 61 -12.17 -1.81 3.08
CA SER A 61 -11.51 -3.04 2.61
C SER A 61 -11.27 -4.04 3.74
N LEU A 62 -10.92 -3.56 4.94
CA LEU A 62 -10.81 -4.39 6.14
C LEU A 62 -12.17 -4.98 6.54
N TYR A 63 -13.24 -4.17 6.50
CA TYR A 63 -14.59 -4.66 6.73
C TYR A 63 -14.95 -5.78 5.75
N ALA A 64 -14.75 -5.56 4.46
CA ALA A 64 -15.00 -6.56 3.43
C ALA A 64 -14.18 -7.84 3.64
N LYS A 65 -12.90 -7.72 4.03
CA LYS A 65 -12.04 -8.86 4.37
C LYS A 65 -12.62 -9.72 5.48
N ILE A 66 -13.05 -9.09 6.56
CA ILE A 66 -13.64 -9.77 7.72
C ILE A 66 -14.95 -10.47 7.33
N GLN A 67 -15.80 -9.81 6.53
CA GLN A 67 -17.07 -10.40 6.06
C GLN A 67 -16.86 -11.57 5.10
N ILE A 68 -15.87 -11.47 4.20
CA ILE A 68 -15.54 -12.56 3.28
C ILE A 68 -15.10 -13.77 4.08
N GLY A 69 -14.29 -13.61 5.12
CA GLY A 69 -13.89 -14.69 6.01
C GLY A 69 -13.05 -15.75 5.30
N GLY A 70 -11.85 -16.02 5.82
CA GLY A 70 -11.00 -17.08 5.27
C GLY A 70 -10.04 -16.65 4.17
N THR A 71 -9.62 -15.38 4.15
CA THR A 71 -8.38 -15.00 3.46
C THR A 71 -7.19 -15.22 4.41
N PRO A 72 -6.38 -16.28 4.25
CA PRO A 72 -5.19 -16.54 5.07
C PRO A 72 -4.07 -15.51 4.88
N VAL A 73 -4.17 -14.62 3.88
CA VAL A 73 -3.13 -13.64 3.61
C VAL A 73 -3.32 -12.43 4.52
N LYS A 74 -2.36 -12.25 5.43
CA LYS A 74 -2.16 -10.99 6.15
C LYS A 74 -1.33 -10.06 5.26
N SER A 75 -1.98 -9.11 4.62
CA SER A 75 -1.32 -8.20 3.68
C SER A 75 -0.50 -7.14 4.41
N LYS A 76 0.72 -6.88 3.94
CA LYS A 76 1.56 -5.78 4.41
C LYS A 76 1.22 -4.52 3.62
N LEU A 77 0.87 -3.44 4.33
CA LEU A 77 0.62 -2.14 3.70
C LEU A 77 1.87 -1.27 3.83
N LEU A 78 2.50 -0.93 2.70
CA LEU A 78 3.66 -0.05 2.62
C LEU A 78 3.23 1.31 2.05
N PHE A 79 3.30 2.35 2.88
CA PHE A 79 2.93 3.71 2.52
C PHE A 79 4.13 4.43 1.90
N VAL A 80 3.99 4.80 0.63
CA VAL A 80 4.98 5.59 -0.11
C VAL A 80 4.41 6.99 -0.30
N LEU A 81 4.91 7.93 0.49
CA LEU A 81 4.48 9.33 0.45
C LEU A 81 5.39 10.12 -0.48
N ARG A 82 4.83 10.64 -1.58
CA ARG A 82 5.56 11.37 -2.63
C ARG A 82 5.60 12.87 -2.38
N ASP A 83 6.53 13.55 -3.04
CA ASP A 83 6.71 15.01 -3.03
C ASP A 83 6.92 15.60 -1.63
N GLN A 84 7.62 14.86 -0.76
CA GLN A 84 7.85 15.28 0.61
C GLN A 84 8.97 16.32 0.70
N THR A 85 8.65 17.48 1.28
CA THR A 85 9.62 18.52 1.65
C THR A 85 10.17 18.26 3.05
N ASN A 86 9.31 17.85 3.98
CA ASN A 86 9.68 17.41 5.32
C ASN A 86 10.09 15.93 5.29
N ARG A 87 11.26 15.61 5.86
CA ARG A 87 11.81 14.24 5.89
C ARG A 87 11.91 13.66 7.29
N ASP A 88 11.27 14.29 8.28
CA ASP A 88 11.20 13.74 9.64
C ASP A 88 10.21 12.58 9.70
N LEU A 89 10.76 11.36 9.65
CA LEU A 89 10.00 10.12 9.75
C LEU A 89 9.11 10.03 11.00
N LYS A 90 9.46 10.71 12.10
CA LYS A 90 8.67 10.64 13.33
C LYS A 90 7.26 11.18 13.15
N ILE A 91 7.11 12.29 12.41
CA ILE A 91 5.82 12.91 12.14
C ILE A 91 4.93 11.94 11.37
N PHE A 92 5.49 11.32 10.33
CA PHE A 92 4.74 10.40 9.48
C PHE A 92 4.45 9.06 10.16
N SER A 93 5.36 8.55 11.00
CA SER A 93 5.07 7.40 11.85
C SER A 93 3.94 7.69 12.85
N GLN A 94 3.86 8.90 13.40
CA GLN A 94 2.74 9.31 14.25
C GLN A 94 1.42 9.39 13.47
N GLN A 95 1.43 9.93 12.24
CA GLN A 95 0.27 9.93 11.37
C GLN A 95 -0.21 8.50 11.06
N LEU A 96 0.73 7.58 10.79
CA LEU A 96 0.40 6.18 10.51
C LEU A 96 -0.16 5.46 11.74
N ASN A 97 0.39 5.72 12.93
CA ASN A 97 -0.16 5.19 14.18
C ASN A 97 -1.58 5.71 14.41
N LYS A 98 -1.82 7.02 14.20
CA LYS A 98 -3.15 7.61 14.31
C LYS A 98 -4.14 6.99 13.32
N LEU A 99 -3.72 6.77 12.07
CA LEU A 99 -4.53 6.08 11.06
C LEU A 99 -4.91 4.68 11.55
N LYS A 100 -3.95 3.93 12.09
CA LYS A 100 -4.19 2.59 12.64
C LYS A 100 -5.15 2.62 13.83
N ASP A 101 -4.98 3.57 14.75
CA ASP A 101 -5.86 3.76 15.91
C ASP A 101 -7.29 4.08 15.45
N ASN A 102 -7.44 4.99 14.49
CA ASN A 102 -8.74 5.36 13.92
C ASN A 102 -9.43 4.16 13.25
N LEU A 103 -8.68 3.36 12.48
CA LEU A 103 -9.21 2.15 11.87
C LEU A 103 -9.68 1.16 12.95
N GLN A 104 -8.93 1.01 14.05
CA GLN A 104 -9.26 0.08 15.13
C GLN A 104 -10.50 0.52 15.88
N GLU A 105 -10.64 1.83 16.11
CA GLU A 105 -11.82 2.44 16.71
C GLU A 105 -13.06 2.26 15.82
N LYS A 106 -12.96 2.66 14.55
CA LYS A 106 -14.04 2.51 13.55
C LYS A 106 -14.44 1.04 13.39
N GLY A 107 -13.47 0.11 13.43
CA GLY A 107 -13.68 -1.33 13.31
C GLY A 107 -14.02 -2.06 14.61
N SER A 108 -14.17 -1.37 15.74
CA SER A 108 -14.36 -2.00 17.07
C SER A 108 -15.55 -2.97 17.13
N PHE A 109 -16.62 -2.69 16.37
CA PHE A 109 -17.81 -3.54 16.28
C PHE A 109 -17.53 -4.91 15.62
N LEU A 110 -16.43 -5.02 14.85
CA LEU A 110 -16.01 -6.26 14.21
C LEU A 110 -15.35 -7.23 15.19
N LYS A 111 -14.93 -6.77 16.37
CA LYS A 111 -14.26 -7.56 17.42
C LYS A 111 -13.01 -8.30 16.91
N VAL A 112 -12.35 -7.75 15.90
CA VAL A 112 -11.09 -8.25 15.34
C VAL A 112 -10.00 -7.20 15.54
N SER A 113 -8.78 -7.65 15.81
CA SER A 113 -7.62 -6.75 15.87
C SER A 113 -7.13 -6.47 14.46
N ILE A 114 -6.87 -5.20 14.14
CA ILE A 114 -6.26 -4.83 12.86
C ILE A 114 -4.92 -5.52 12.67
N ASP A 115 -4.16 -5.69 13.75
CA ASP A 115 -2.87 -6.37 13.72
C ASP A 115 -2.98 -7.86 13.41
N GLU A 116 -4.16 -8.46 13.47
CA GLU A 116 -4.37 -9.85 13.03
C GLU A 116 -4.60 -9.90 11.50
N GLU A 117 -5.18 -8.84 10.93
CA GLU A 117 -5.64 -8.81 9.55
C GLU A 117 -4.68 -8.09 8.58
N LEU A 118 -4.01 -7.04 9.03
CA LEU A 118 -3.12 -6.20 8.22
C LEU A 118 -1.78 -6.02 8.94
N ASP A 119 -0.68 -6.03 8.19
CA ASP A 119 0.62 -5.63 8.71
C ASP A 119 0.84 -4.13 8.45
N ILE A 120 0.48 -3.31 9.46
CA ILE A 120 0.67 -1.85 9.49
C ILE A 120 1.57 -1.52 10.68
N LYS A 121 2.84 -1.21 10.39
CA LYS A 121 3.85 -0.83 11.38
C LYS A 121 4.39 0.56 11.10
N SER A 122 4.95 1.20 12.12
CA SER A 122 5.54 2.55 12.02
C SER A 122 6.69 2.65 11.02
N ASP A 123 7.36 1.54 10.71
CA ASP A 123 8.42 1.42 9.72
C ASP A 123 7.91 1.11 8.30
N ASN A 124 6.60 0.89 8.11
CA ASN A 124 5.99 0.69 6.80
C ASN A 124 5.71 2.01 6.07
N ILE A 125 6.51 3.05 6.33
CA ILE A 125 6.41 4.35 5.67
C ILE A 125 7.72 4.70 4.97
N ARG A 126 7.63 5.19 3.74
CA ARG A 126 8.77 5.63 2.93
C ARG A 126 8.45 6.98 2.32
N LEU A 127 9.32 7.95 2.55
CA LEU A 127 9.17 9.31 2.06
C LEU A 127 10.01 9.48 0.81
N LEU A 128 9.37 9.82 -0.30
CA LEU A 128 10.04 10.13 -1.55
C LEU A 128 10.08 11.65 -1.76
N PRO A 129 11.25 12.21 -2.08
CA PRO A 129 11.33 13.60 -2.51
C PRO A 129 10.69 13.74 -3.91
N SER A 130 10.50 14.98 -4.36
CA SER A 130 10.17 15.20 -5.77
C SER A 130 11.27 14.63 -6.68
N ALA A 131 10.86 13.95 -7.74
CA ALA A 131 11.78 13.44 -8.77
C ALA A 131 12.44 14.56 -9.57
N PHE A 132 11.83 15.74 -9.59
CA PHE A 132 12.27 16.88 -10.39
C PHE A 132 12.27 18.18 -9.56
N THR A 133 13.18 19.07 -9.91
CA THR A 133 13.17 20.46 -9.47
C THR A 133 13.02 21.34 -10.70
N GLU A 134 12.26 22.41 -10.53
CA GLU A 134 12.04 23.45 -11.53
C GLU A 134 12.69 24.73 -11.03
N ASP A 135 13.42 25.41 -11.90
CA ASP A 135 13.97 26.73 -11.63
C ASP A 135 14.01 27.58 -12.91
N ILE A 136 14.41 28.84 -12.77
CA ILE A 136 14.58 29.75 -13.90
C ILE A 136 16.06 29.88 -14.20
N ASN A 137 16.44 29.54 -15.43
CA ASN A 137 17.81 29.73 -15.88
C ASN A 137 18.16 31.23 -15.87
N PRO A 138 19.18 31.67 -15.12
CA PRO A 138 19.49 33.09 -14.96
C PRO A 138 20.00 33.74 -16.26
N ASP A 139 20.59 32.96 -17.17
CA ASP A 139 21.19 33.48 -18.40
C ASP A 139 20.15 33.64 -19.52
N TYR A 140 19.14 32.78 -19.56
CA TYR A 140 18.15 32.73 -20.64
C TYR A 140 16.73 33.13 -20.22
N ASN A 141 16.47 33.26 -18.91
CA ASN A 141 15.13 33.49 -18.33
C ASN A 141 14.08 32.49 -18.82
N ILE A 142 14.49 31.22 -18.96
CA ILE A 142 13.65 30.09 -19.38
C ILE A 142 13.51 29.16 -18.18
N GLU A 143 12.30 28.66 -17.97
CA GLU A 143 12.01 27.61 -16.99
C GLU A 143 12.73 26.31 -17.37
N GLN A 144 13.53 25.78 -16.46
CA GLN A 144 14.27 24.54 -16.63
C GLN A 144 13.84 23.53 -15.58
N ARG A 145 13.71 22.28 -16.01
CA ARG A 145 13.37 21.15 -15.16
C ARG A 145 14.47 20.12 -15.20
N TRP A 146 15.00 19.76 -14.04
CA TRP A 146 16.02 18.72 -13.92
C TRP A 146 15.70 17.71 -12.83
N ARG A 147 16.34 16.55 -12.93
CA ARG A 147 16.17 15.45 -11.98
C ARG A 147 16.88 15.78 -10.68
N THR A 148 16.23 15.46 -9.56
CA THR A 148 16.89 15.54 -8.26
C THR A 148 17.87 14.38 -8.08
N GLN A 149 19.02 14.62 -7.45
CA GLN A 149 19.99 13.57 -7.16
C GLN A 149 19.51 12.63 -6.03
N THR A 150 18.69 13.15 -5.11
CA THR A 150 18.19 12.40 -3.95
C THR A 150 17.15 11.35 -4.34
N PHE A 151 16.29 11.63 -5.32
CA PHE A 151 15.23 10.72 -5.75
C PHE A 151 15.72 9.31 -6.15
N PRO A 152 16.73 9.14 -7.04
CA PRO A 152 17.19 7.81 -7.42
C PRO A 152 17.78 7.02 -6.24
N ILE A 153 18.40 7.70 -5.26
CA ILE A 153 18.92 7.07 -4.05
C ILE A 153 17.75 6.49 -3.23
N GLU A 154 16.71 7.28 -3.00
CA GLU A 154 15.54 6.85 -2.22
C GLU A 154 14.74 5.75 -2.93
N ILE A 155 14.63 5.81 -4.26
CA ILE A 155 14.00 4.73 -5.04
C ILE A 155 14.79 3.43 -4.91
N ASN A 156 16.12 3.48 -4.91
CA ASN A 156 16.93 2.28 -4.72
C ASN A 156 16.78 1.70 -3.30
N ASN A 157 16.69 2.56 -2.28
CA ASN A 157 16.40 2.16 -0.92
C ASN A 157 15.00 1.53 -0.79
N LEU A 158 13.99 2.14 -1.41
CA LEU A 158 12.62 1.60 -1.45
C LEU A 158 12.60 0.22 -2.11
N ARG A 159 13.24 0.08 -3.28
CA ARG A 159 13.38 -1.20 -3.99
C ARG A 159 14.00 -2.27 -3.10
N THR A 160 15.11 -1.95 -2.44
CA THR A 160 15.80 -2.88 -1.52
C THR A 160 14.87 -3.34 -0.39
N ASN A 161 14.14 -2.41 0.23
CA ASN A 161 13.16 -2.71 1.29
C ASN A 161 12.00 -3.59 0.82
N ILE A 162 11.51 -3.39 -0.40
CA ILE A 162 10.46 -4.22 -1.00
C ILE A 162 10.96 -5.66 -1.15
N PHE A 163 12.15 -5.86 -1.71
CA PHE A 163 12.71 -7.20 -1.87
C PHE A 163 13.02 -7.89 -0.54
N LEU A 164 13.48 -7.14 0.48
CA LEU A 164 13.63 -7.67 1.84
C LEU A 164 12.29 -8.11 2.44
N SER A 165 11.23 -7.32 2.26
CA SER A 165 9.89 -7.68 2.74
C SER A 165 9.34 -8.92 2.03
N LEU A 166 9.58 -9.06 0.72
CA LEU A 166 9.18 -10.24 -0.04
C LEU A 166 9.97 -11.48 0.42
N ASP A 167 11.25 -11.34 0.74
CA ASP A 167 12.08 -12.42 1.28
C ASP A 167 11.53 -12.94 2.63
N GLU A 168 11.18 -12.02 3.54
CA GLU A 168 10.56 -12.36 4.84
C GLU A 168 9.26 -13.15 4.63
N GLN A 169 8.43 -12.74 3.67
CA GLN A 169 7.17 -13.42 3.37
C GLN A 169 7.37 -14.82 2.77
N ILE A 170 8.34 -14.98 1.86
CA ILE A 170 8.69 -16.30 1.30
C ILE A 170 9.15 -17.24 2.43
N GLN A 171 9.96 -16.74 3.38
CA GLN A 171 10.40 -17.53 4.53
C GLN A 171 9.24 -17.94 5.44
N GLN A 172 8.32 -17.02 5.75
CA GLN A 172 7.14 -17.30 6.56
C GLN A 172 6.22 -18.34 5.89
N GLN A 173 5.99 -18.23 4.58
CA GLN A 173 5.20 -19.18 3.81
C GLN A 173 5.85 -20.57 3.70
N SER A 174 7.18 -20.64 3.64
CA SER A 174 7.93 -21.90 3.64
C SER A 174 7.74 -22.69 4.94
N GLN A 175 7.50 -21.98 6.05
CA GLN A 175 7.24 -22.55 7.38
C GLN A 175 5.75 -22.88 7.59
N GLN A 176 4.84 -22.08 7.01
CA GLN A 176 3.41 -22.35 6.99
C GLN A 176 3.04 -23.29 5.83
N LYS A 177 3.10 -24.60 6.08
CA LYS A 177 2.45 -25.61 5.21
C LYS A 177 0.97 -25.22 5.03
N CYS A 178 0.59 -24.90 3.79
CA CYS A 178 -0.78 -24.78 3.23
C CYS A 178 -1.14 -23.36 2.81
N LEU A 179 -1.29 -23.13 1.50
CA LEU A 179 -1.93 -21.91 0.97
C LEU A 179 -2.35 -21.99 -0.52
N CYS A 180 -2.61 -23.20 -1.05
CA CYS A 180 -3.15 -23.37 -2.42
C CYS A 180 -4.63 -23.80 -2.43
N LYS A 181 -5.42 -23.44 -1.41
CA LYS A 181 -6.89 -23.56 -1.44
C LYS A 181 -7.58 -22.22 -1.71
N THR A 182 -6.81 -21.16 -1.97
CA THR A 182 -7.21 -19.80 -1.61
C THR A 182 -7.82 -19.02 -2.76
N PHE A 183 -7.31 -19.13 -3.98
CA PHE A 183 -7.78 -18.31 -5.09
C PHE A 183 -9.15 -18.78 -5.59
N ASP A 184 -9.34 -20.08 -5.80
CA ASP A 184 -10.64 -20.65 -6.19
C ASP A 184 -11.70 -20.44 -5.10
N TYR A 185 -11.32 -20.51 -3.81
CA TYR A 185 -12.21 -20.21 -2.71
C TYR A 185 -12.60 -18.73 -2.68
N LEU A 186 -11.62 -17.83 -2.80
CA LEU A 186 -11.83 -16.38 -2.83
C LEU A 186 -12.72 -15.98 -4.01
N TYR A 187 -12.39 -16.46 -5.22
CA TYR A 187 -13.15 -16.21 -6.43
C TYR A 187 -14.60 -16.66 -6.29
N ASN A 188 -14.84 -17.91 -5.85
CA ASN A 188 -16.20 -18.42 -5.64
C ASN A 188 -16.97 -17.65 -4.55
N LYS A 189 -16.30 -17.18 -3.48
CA LYS A 189 -16.95 -16.37 -2.45
C LYS A 189 -17.30 -14.96 -2.95
N LEU A 190 -16.41 -14.35 -3.73
CA LEU A 190 -16.64 -13.04 -4.34
C LEU A 190 -17.75 -13.09 -5.39
N THR A 191 -17.86 -14.16 -6.17
CA THR A 191 -18.91 -14.28 -7.20
C THR A 191 -20.29 -14.67 -6.64
N ASN A 192 -20.35 -15.34 -5.49
CA ASN A 192 -21.60 -15.85 -4.93
C ASN A 192 -22.24 -14.98 -3.83
N ASN A 193 -21.53 -13.99 -3.29
CA ASN A 193 -22.02 -13.12 -2.20
C ASN A 193 -22.15 -11.64 -2.61
N TRP A 194 -22.17 -11.38 -3.92
CA TRP A 194 -22.52 -10.12 -4.56
C TRP A 194 -23.66 -10.38 -5.55
#